data_AF-A0A848XA76-F1
#
_entry.id   AF-A0A848XA76-F1
#
_cell.length_a   1.000
_cell.length_b   1.000
_cell.length_c   1.000
_cell.angle_alpha   90.00
_cell.angle_beta   90.00
_cell.angle_gamma   90.00
#
_symmetry.space_group_name_H-M   'P 1'
#
loop_
_entity.id
_entity.type
_entity.pdbx_description
1 polymer ?
#
loop_
_entity_poly.entity_id
_entity_poly.type
_entity_poly.pdbx_seq_one_letter_code
_entity_poly.pdbx_strand_id
1 'polypeptide(L)'
;MILHFNYEELTALRAGAEVFLEGGETGGGGVLAPSEERDHVEALLPLLDGDVSLPTLRDVYAVQTAVGAITSMLRAEMESSVLMAHPAGERAVAAYFDFAHVFTVSHRLREMASEMEALIELVTGEPPTVETARSFQFPD
;
A
#
# COMPACT_ATOMS: atom_id res chain seq x y z
N MET A 1 -11.33 -10.66 5.97
CA MET A 1 -10.27 -11.19 5.06
C MET A 1 -8.93 -10.73 5.59
N ILE A 2 -7.92 -11.59 5.64
CA ILE A 2 -6.65 -11.25 6.27
C ILE A 2 -5.57 -10.95 5.22
N LEU A 3 -4.95 -9.78 5.35
CA LEU A 3 -3.72 -9.43 4.64
C LEU A 3 -2.52 -9.86 5.49
N HIS A 4 -1.82 -10.89 5.02
CA HIS A 4 -0.62 -11.38 5.67
C HIS A 4 0.62 -10.59 5.28
N PHE A 5 1.52 -10.41 6.25
CA PHE A 5 2.83 -9.82 6.03
C PHE A 5 3.96 -10.73 6.52
N ASN A 6 5.06 -10.74 5.77
CA ASN A 6 6.33 -11.18 6.33
C ASN A 6 7.09 -10.00 6.97
N TYR A 7 8.18 -10.33 7.66
CA TYR A 7 8.99 -9.32 8.37
C TYR A 7 9.54 -8.22 7.45
N GLU A 8 10.04 -8.58 6.26
CA GLU A 8 10.63 -7.62 5.33
C GLU A 8 9.57 -6.68 4.72
N GLU A 9 8.40 -7.23 4.39
CA GLU A 9 7.27 -6.45 3.90
C GLU A 9 6.76 -5.45 4.93
N LEU A 10 6.63 -5.88 6.18
CA LEU A 10 6.20 -5.02 7.28
C LEU A 10 7.24 -3.92 7.56
N THR A 11 8.52 -4.29 7.58
CA THR A 11 9.62 -3.35 7.80
C THR A 11 9.70 -2.31 6.68
N ALA A 12 9.66 -2.74 5.42
CA ALA A 12 9.71 -1.85 4.26
C ALA A 12 8.48 -0.94 4.18
N LEU A 13 7.27 -1.46 4.48
CA LEU A 13 6.05 -0.64 4.53
C LEU A 13 6.10 0.42 5.62
N ARG A 14 6.57 0.05 6.82
CA ARG A 14 6.65 0.98 7.95
C ARG A 14 7.65 2.09 7.66
N ALA A 15 8.87 1.73 7.24
CA ALA A 15 9.89 2.71 6.87
C ALA A 15 9.42 3.61 5.72
N GLY A 16 8.79 3.03 4.69
CA GLY A 16 8.23 3.78 3.56
C GLY A 16 7.10 4.72 3.97
N ALA A 17 6.21 4.30 4.87
CA ALA A 17 5.14 5.13 5.40
C ALA A 17 5.67 6.31 6.22
N GLU A 18 6.66 6.08 7.09
CA GLU A 18 7.31 7.13 7.88
C GLU A 18 7.96 8.18 6.96
N VAL A 19 8.77 7.74 5.98
CA VAL A 19 9.41 8.65 5.02
C VAL A 19 8.38 9.43 4.19
N PHE A 20 7.30 8.78 3.75
CA PHE A 20 6.23 9.43 2.98
C PHE A 20 5.51 10.53 3.79
N LEU A 21 5.28 10.28 5.08
CA LEU A 21 4.66 11.25 5.99
C LEU A 21 5.63 12.38 6.35
N GLU A 22 6.91 12.12 6.57
CA GLU A 22 7.90 13.18 6.82
C GLU A 22 8.11 14.10 5.61
N GLY A 23 8.12 13.54 4.40
CA GLY A 23 8.39 14.27 3.15
C GLY A 23 7.37 15.38 2.80
N GLY A 24 6.21 15.41 3.47
CA GLY A 24 5.21 16.48 3.29
C GLY A 24 5.38 17.68 4.21
N GLU A 25 6.18 17.59 5.27
CA GLU A 25 6.41 18.69 6.23
C GLU A 25 7.52 19.64 5.77
N THR A 26 8.52 19.13 5.06
CA THR A 26 9.64 19.92 4.52
C THR A 26 9.39 20.37 3.09
N GLY A 27 8.76 21.54 2.93
CA GLY A 27 8.56 22.19 1.63
C GLY A 27 9.86 22.36 0.85
N GLY A 28 9.98 21.65 -0.27
CA GLY A 28 11.15 21.72 -1.14
C GLY A 28 11.13 20.77 -2.34
N GLY A 29 10.18 20.92 -3.27
CA GLY A 29 10.38 20.53 -4.67
C GLY A 29 9.98 19.12 -5.13
N GLY A 30 9.33 18.30 -4.31
CA GLY A 30 8.70 17.04 -4.72
C GLY A 30 7.18 17.17 -4.73
N VAL A 31 6.49 16.56 -5.70
CA VAL A 31 5.03 16.57 -5.84
C VAL A 31 4.36 16.27 -4.49
N LEU A 32 3.62 17.24 -3.94
CA LEU A 32 2.81 17.02 -2.74
C LEU A 32 1.80 15.90 -3.06
N ALA A 33 1.86 14.80 -2.31
CA ALA A 33 0.83 13.77 -2.39
C ALA A 33 -0.54 14.38 -2.07
N PRO A 34 -1.60 14.00 -2.80
CA PRO A 34 -2.98 14.37 -2.45
C PRO A 34 -3.27 14.11 -0.97
N SER A 35 -4.05 15.00 -0.34
CA SER A 35 -4.36 14.89 1.10
C SER A 35 -4.96 13.53 1.47
N GLU A 36 -5.80 12.98 0.60
CA GLU A 36 -6.42 11.66 0.77
C GLU A 36 -5.40 10.52 0.87
N GLU A 37 -4.34 10.51 0.05
CA GLU A 37 -3.29 9.49 0.13
C GLU A 37 -2.55 9.57 1.46
N ARG A 38 -2.29 10.79 1.95
CA ARG A 38 -1.62 11.00 3.24
C ARG A 38 -2.49 10.52 4.40
N ASP A 39 -3.77 10.88 4.40
CA ASP A 39 -4.74 10.43 5.40
C ASP A 39 -4.80 8.90 5.46
N HIS A 40 -4.76 8.23 4.30
CA HIS A 40 -4.73 6.77 4.23
C HIS A 40 -3.42 6.16 4.72
N VAL A 41 -2.26 6.75 4.39
CA VAL A 41 -0.96 6.29 4.91
C VAL A 41 -0.86 6.46 6.43
N GLU A 42 -1.34 7.58 6.96
CA GLU A 42 -1.39 7.84 8.40
C GLU A 42 -2.29 6.83 9.13
N ALA A 43 -3.45 6.51 8.53
CA ALA A 43 -4.35 5.48 9.05
C ALA A 43 -3.77 4.05 8.96
N LEU A 44 -2.93 3.77 7.96
CA LEU A 44 -2.29 2.46 7.78
C LEU A 44 -1.16 2.22 8.79
N LEU A 45 -0.34 3.24 9.08
CA LEU A 45 0.86 3.11 9.91
C LEU A 45 0.65 2.36 11.25
N PRO A 46 -0.37 2.65 12.08
CA PRO A 46 -0.58 1.94 13.35
C PRO A 46 -1.00 0.47 13.15
N LEU A 47 -1.46 0.08 11.96
CA LEU A 47 -1.87 -1.29 11.65
C LEU A 47 -0.68 -2.18 11.24
N LEU A 48 0.48 -1.60 10.91
CA LEU A 48 1.67 -2.31 10.42
C LEU A 48 2.45 -3.03 11.54
N ASP A 49 1.77 -3.63 12.52
CA ASP A 49 2.37 -4.40 13.62
C ASP A 49 2.17 -5.93 13.49
N GLY A 50 1.51 -6.36 12.40
CA GLY A 50 1.27 -7.75 12.09
C GLY A 50 0.30 -7.90 10.92
N ASP A 51 -0.36 -9.05 10.85
CA ASP A 51 -1.40 -9.31 9.87
C ASP A 51 -2.60 -8.37 10.10
N VAL A 52 -3.23 -7.92 9.01
CA VAL A 52 -4.32 -6.93 9.05
C VAL A 52 -5.62 -7.54 8.54
N SER A 53 -6.66 -7.51 9.38
CA SER A 53 -8.02 -7.85 8.97
C SER A 53 -8.65 -6.71 8.18
N LEU A 54 -9.14 -7.03 6.99
CA LEU A 54 -9.85 -6.15 6.06
C LEU A 54 -11.27 -6.72 5.87
N PRO A 55 -12.23 -6.34 6.71
CA PRO A 55 -13.55 -6.93 6.71
C PRO A 55 -14.43 -6.45 5.54
N THR A 56 -14.12 -5.30 4.93
CA THR A 56 -14.91 -4.74 3.83
C THR A 56 -14.04 -4.38 2.62
N LEU A 57 -14.66 -4.34 1.43
CA LEU A 57 -13.98 -3.93 0.20
C LEU A 57 -13.50 -2.46 0.30
N ARG A 58 -14.22 -1.61 1.03
CA ARG A 58 -13.80 -0.24 1.34
C ARG A 58 -12.48 -0.21 2.13
N ASP A 59 -12.27 -1.14 3.06
CA ASP A 59 -11.02 -1.21 3.82
C ASP A 59 -9.86 -1.61 2.90
N VAL A 60 -10.08 -2.57 2.01
CA VAL A 60 -9.07 -2.95 1.01
C VAL A 60 -8.70 -1.77 0.11
N TYR A 61 -9.68 -1.00 -0.38
CA TYR A 61 -9.38 0.19 -1.19
C TYR A 61 -8.60 1.26 -0.42
N ALA A 62 -8.94 1.52 0.85
CA ALA A 62 -8.19 2.46 1.68
C ALA A 62 -6.72 2.04 1.84
N VAL A 63 -6.49 0.75 2.11
CA VAL A 63 -5.12 0.20 2.21
C VAL A 63 -4.41 0.17 0.86
N GLN A 64 -5.10 -0.12 -0.24
CA GLN A 64 -4.54 -0.03 -1.59
C GLN A 64 -4.07 1.38 -1.93
N THR A 65 -4.83 2.41 -1.57
CA THR A 65 -4.44 3.82 -1.78
C THR A 65 -3.16 4.12 -1.01
N ALA A 66 -3.10 3.77 0.28
CA ALA A 66 -1.91 3.98 1.11
C ALA A 66 -0.68 3.24 0.57
N VAL A 67 -0.81 1.93 0.33
CA VAL A 67 0.30 1.09 -0.17
C VAL A 67 0.72 1.53 -1.58
N GLY A 68 -0.22 1.95 -2.43
CA GLY A 68 0.07 2.48 -3.76
C GLY A 68 0.90 3.77 -3.74
N ALA A 69 0.60 4.67 -2.80
CA ALA A 69 1.37 5.89 -2.59
C ALA A 69 2.81 5.59 -2.15
N ILE A 70 2.97 4.72 -1.15
CA ILE A 70 4.29 4.27 -0.66
C ILE A 70 5.07 3.56 -1.77
N THR A 71 4.42 2.66 -2.51
CA THR A 71 5.05 1.94 -3.64
C THR A 71 5.57 2.90 -4.70
N SER A 72 4.79 3.94 -5.02
CA SER A 72 5.15 4.94 -6.03
C SER A 72 6.35 5.77 -5.60
N MET A 73 6.39 6.18 -4.33
CA MET A 73 7.53 6.86 -3.74
C MET A 73 8.79 5.99 -3.75
N LEU A 74 8.71 4.76 -3.25
CA LEU A 74 9.85 3.83 -3.21
C LEU A 74 10.37 3.49 -4.60
N ARG A 75 9.47 3.39 -5.59
CA ARG A 75 9.87 3.22 -6.99
C ARG A 75 10.71 4.40 -7.48
N ALA A 76 10.27 5.62 -7.22
CA ALA A 76 11.00 6.82 -7.63
C ALA A 76 12.37 6.91 -6.93
N GLU A 77 12.44 6.53 -5.65
CA GLU A 77 13.70 6.47 -4.90
C GLU A 77 14.65 5.39 -5.44
N MET A 78 14.13 4.20 -5.74
CA MET A 78 14.90 3.12 -6.36
C MET A 78 15.44 3.55 -7.73
N GLU A 79 14.60 4.10 -8.60
CA GLU A 79 15.00 4.59 -9.92
C GLU A 79 16.09 5.67 -9.80
N SER A 80 15.92 6.62 -8.87
CA SER A 80 16.93 7.64 -8.58
C SER A 80 18.25 7.04 -8.08
N SER A 81 18.18 6.09 -7.14
CA SER A 81 19.37 5.44 -6.57
C SER A 81 20.14 4.62 -7.60
N VAL A 82 19.43 3.93 -8.51
CA VAL A 82 20.04 3.19 -9.63
C VAL A 82 20.72 4.14 -10.63
N LEU A 83 20.15 5.33 -10.88
CA LEU A 83 20.74 6.32 -11.78
C LEU A 83 21.95 7.03 -11.17
N MET A 84 21.92 7.31 -9.86
CA MET A 84 22.96 8.05 -9.15
C MET A 84 24.14 7.16 -8.72
N ALA A 85 23.93 5.86 -8.57
CA ALA A 85 24.95 4.89 -8.16
C ALA A 85 25.18 3.82 -9.25
N HIS A 86 25.99 2.81 -8.92
CA HIS A 86 26.05 1.59 -9.73
C HIS A 86 24.78 0.75 -9.47
N PRO A 87 24.15 0.12 -10.49
CA PRO A 87 22.94 -0.70 -10.29
C PRO A 87 23.11 -1.84 -9.28
N ALA A 88 24.33 -2.38 -9.16
CA ALA A 88 24.69 -3.38 -8.15
C ALA A 88 25.38 -2.79 -6.91
N GLY A 89 25.27 -1.48 -6.70
CA GLY A 89 25.74 -0.80 -5.50
C GLY A 89 24.76 -1.03 -4.35
N GLU A 90 25.28 -1.11 -3.13
CA GLU A 90 24.51 -1.39 -1.91
C GLU A 90 23.22 -0.55 -1.79
N ARG A 91 23.31 0.77 -2.02
CA ARG A 91 22.16 1.67 -1.96
C ARG A 91 21.07 1.35 -3.00
N ALA A 92 21.46 1.03 -4.23
CA ALA A 92 20.51 0.70 -5.29
C ALA A 92 19.82 -0.65 -5.02
N VAL A 93 20.57 -1.61 -4.48
CA VAL A 93 20.05 -2.92 -4.09
C VAL A 93 19.09 -2.82 -2.91
N ALA A 94 19.42 -2.04 -1.88
CA ALA A 94 18.54 -1.79 -0.74
C ALA A 94 17.21 -1.17 -1.18
N ALA A 95 17.26 -0.08 -1.96
CA ALA A 95 16.07 0.58 -2.47
C ALA A 95 15.22 -0.33 -3.37
N TYR A 96 15.85 -1.24 -4.12
CA TYR A 96 15.14 -2.27 -4.88
C TYR A 96 14.37 -3.23 -3.98
N PHE A 97 14.98 -3.72 -2.89
CA PHE A 97 14.30 -4.64 -1.97
C PHE A 97 13.14 -3.95 -1.26
N ASP A 98 13.33 -2.72 -0.76
CA ASP A 98 12.24 -1.95 -0.14
C ASP A 98 11.06 -1.80 -1.10
N PHE A 99 11.33 -1.37 -2.35
CA PHE A 99 10.30 -1.30 -3.38
C PHE A 99 9.67 -2.67 -3.67
N ALA A 100 10.46 -3.72 -3.86
CA ALA A 100 9.97 -5.04 -4.24
C ALA A 100 9.05 -5.64 -3.18
N HIS A 101 9.41 -5.51 -1.91
CA HIS A 101 8.60 -5.99 -0.79
C HIS A 101 7.25 -5.29 -0.74
N VAL A 102 7.22 -3.96 -0.81
CA VAL A 102 5.97 -3.19 -0.84
C VAL A 102 5.16 -3.49 -2.10
N PHE A 103 5.81 -3.63 -3.26
CA PHE A 103 5.16 -3.96 -4.52
C PHE A 103 4.47 -5.33 -4.48
N THR A 104 5.09 -6.33 -3.83
CA THR A 104 4.45 -7.63 -3.60
C THR A 104 3.17 -7.51 -2.78
N VAL A 105 3.16 -6.68 -1.73
CA VAL A 105 1.94 -6.40 -0.95
C VAL A 105 0.87 -5.76 -1.83
N SER A 106 1.25 -4.76 -2.63
CA SER A 106 0.32 -4.08 -3.57
C SER A 106 -0.34 -5.08 -4.53
N HIS A 107 0.40 -6.08 -5.02
CA HIS A 107 -0.15 -7.13 -5.86
C HIS A 107 -1.20 -7.96 -5.12
N ARG A 108 -0.88 -8.45 -3.91
CA ARG A 108 -1.82 -9.24 -3.10
C ARG A 108 -3.09 -8.47 -2.77
N LEU A 109 -2.97 -7.18 -2.46
CA LEU A 109 -4.12 -6.31 -2.24
C LEU A 109 -5.01 -6.19 -3.48
N ARG A 110 -4.43 -6.15 -4.69
CA ARG A 110 -5.20 -6.10 -5.94
C ARG A 110 -5.97 -7.40 -6.19
N GLU A 111 -5.33 -8.53 -5.93
CA GLU A 111 -5.97 -9.85 -6.02
C GLU A 111 -7.12 -9.94 -5.02
N MET A 112 -6.90 -9.57 -3.76
CA MET A 112 -7.92 -9.55 -2.72
C MET A 112 -9.12 -8.67 -3.08
N ALA A 113 -8.88 -7.46 -3.61
CA ALA A 113 -9.97 -6.60 -4.07
C ALA A 113 -10.78 -7.26 -5.20
N SER A 114 -10.10 -7.82 -6.19
CA SER A 114 -10.76 -8.50 -7.31
C SER A 114 -11.60 -9.70 -6.85
N GLU A 115 -11.12 -10.46 -5.88
CA GLU A 115 -11.86 -11.57 -5.28
C GLU A 115 -13.10 -11.08 -4.51
N MET A 116 -12.96 -10.03 -3.71
CA MET A 116 -14.07 -9.44 -2.96
C MET A 116 -15.12 -8.80 -3.87
N GLU A 117 -14.71 -8.12 -4.93
CA GLU A 117 -15.61 -7.57 -5.95
C GLU A 117 -16.43 -8.70 -6.60
N ALA A 118 -15.76 -9.78 -7.01
CA ALA A 118 -16.41 -10.94 -7.62
C ALA A 118 -17.39 -11.65 -6.66
N LEU A 119 -17.05 -11.74 -5.37
CA LEU A 119 -17.93 -12.32 -4.36
C LEU A 119 -19.14 -11.45 -4.07
N ILE A 120 -18.99 -10.12 -4.01
CA ILE A 120 -20.13 -9.21 -3.91
C ILE A 120 -21.05 -9.42 -5.11
N GLU A 121 -20.52 -9.38 -6.34
CA GLU A 121 -21.30 -9.56 -7.56
C GLU A 121 -22.02 -10.91 -7.59
N LEU A 122 -21.35 -11.98 -7.16
CA LEU A 122 -21.94 -13.32 -7.08
C LEU A 122 -23.12 -13.39 -6.10
N VAL A 123 -23.03 -12.71 -4.96
CA VAL A 123 -24.03 -12.79 -3.88
C VAL A 123 -25.20 -11.82 -4.12
N THR A 124 -24.93 -10.62 -4.64
CA THR A 124 -25.94 -9.58 -4.86
C THR A 124 -26.56 -9.65 -6.26
N GLY A 125 -25.86 -10.26 -7.23
CA GLY A 125 -26.23 -10.26 -8.66
C GLY A 125 -25.90 -8.96 -9.38
N GLU A 126 -25.20 -8.03 -8.73
CA GLU A 126 -24.85 -6.69 -9.26
C GLU A 126 -23.41 -6.30 -8.87
N PRO A 127 -22.69 -5.54 -9.71
CA PRO A 127 -21.34 -5.10 -9.38
C PRO A 127 -21.31 -4.26 -8.09
N PRO A 128 -20.17 -4.22 -7.37
CA PRO A 128 -20.06 -3.50 -6.11
C PRO A 128 -20.32 -2.00 -6.28
N THR A 129 -21.16 -1.46 -5.41
CA THR A 129 -21.43 -0.03 -5.26
C THR A 129 -20.65 0.51 -4.07
N VAL A 130 -20.60 1.84 -3.92
CA VAL A 130 -19.99 2.47 -2.73
C VAL A 130 -20.67 2.01 -1.43
N GLU A 131 -21.97 1.73 -1.47
CA GLU A 131 -22.71 1.26 -0.31
C GLU A 131 -22.37 -0.20 0.02
N THR A 132 -22.37 -1.10 -0.98
CA THR A 132 -22.04 -2.51 -0.74
C THR A 132 -20.58 -2.69 -0.37
N ALA A 133 -19.66 -1.92 -0.96
CA ALA A 133 -18.25 -1.95 -0.58
C ALA A 133 -18.01 -1.60 0.91
N ARG A 134 -18.88 -0.80 1.52
CA ARG A 134 -18.81 -0.39 2.93
C ARG A 134 -19.55 -1.32 3.88
N SER A 135 -20.62 -1.94 3.42
CA SER A 135 -21.58 -2.66 4.28
C SER A 135 -21.46 -4.18 4.17
N PHE A 136 -20.99 -4.71 3.05
CA PHE A 136 -20.79 -6.15 2.87
C PHE A 136 -19.56 -6.60 3.66
N GLN A 137 -19.79 -7.52 4.60
CA GLN A 137 -18.77 -8.03 5.52
C GLN A 137 -18.22 -9.37 5.02
N PHE A 138 -16.90 -9.47 4.95
CA PHE A 138 -16.20 -10.70 4.67
C PHE A 138 -15.65 -11.30 5.98
N PRO A 139 -15.71 -12.62 6.15
CA PRO A 139 -15.08 -13.28 7.28
C PRO A 139 -13.55 -13.11 7.23
N ASP A 140 -12.92 -13.24 8.38
CA ASP A 140 -11.47 -13.32 8.54
C ASP A 140 -10.94 -14.73 8.27
#